data_AF-A0A374TFG4-F1
#
_entry.id   AF-A0A374TFG4-F1
#
_cell.length_a   1.000
_cell.length_b   1.000
_cell.length_c   1.000
_cell.angle_alpha   90.00
_cell.angle_beta   90.00
_cell.angle_gamma   90.00
#
_symmetry.space_group_name_H-M   'P 1'
#
loop_
_entity.id
_entity.type
_entity.pdbx_description
1 polymer ?
#
loop_
_entity_poly.entity_id
_entity_poly.type
_entity_poly.pdbx_seq_one_letter_code
_entity_poly.pdbx_strand_id
1 'polypeptide(L)'
;MESIKKRTSIRKYADREVTDELLNQLLEEAMRTPTMGNLQLYSVVVTRSEEGKKALAPAHFNQPMVTGAPVVLTICADYRRTTLWAENRKGTPGYDNILSFMNAATDALLFTQTFTNLAEEAGLGTCFLGTTVYMPKMIIDTLKLPKLVMPVATLTIGWPDEQPDLSDRLPLRSIIHNEHFEDYTPEKIDDFYAEKETLEENQEFVRINNVETLAQVFTDIRYTKKDCEAMSIGFLDALKQQGFLK
;
A
#
# COMPACT_ATOMS: atom_id res chain seq x y z
N MET A 1 18.99 -9.02 2.67
CA MET A 1 19.63 -7.67 2.66
C MET A 1 19.98 -7.23 1.24
N GLU A 2 20.63 -8.08 0.45
CA GLU A 2 20.97 -7.73 -0.94
C GLU A 2 19.73 -7.51 -1.82
N SER A 3 18.67 -8.32 -1.65
CA SER A 3 17.35 -8.11 -2.27
C SER A 3 16.79 -6.70 -1.99
N ILE A 4 16.75 -6.30 -0.72
CA ILE A 4 16.24 -4.99 -0.29
C ILE A 4 17.05 -3.83 -0.89
N LYS A 5 18.37 -3.96 -1.06
CA LYS A 5 19.20 -2.90 -1.66
C LYS A 5 18.94 -2.69 -3.15
N LYS A 6 18.48 -3.73 -3.84
CA LYS A 6 18.26 -3.74 -5.30
C LYS A 6 16.79 -3.72 -5.67
N ARG A 7 15.89 -3.60 -4.70
CA ARG A 7 14.45 -3.69 -4.93
C ARG A 7 13.95 -2.54 -5.80
N THR A 8 13.06 -2.87 -6.73
CA THR A 8 12.35 -1.91 -7.56
C THR A 8 10.88 -2.33 -7.67
N SER A 9 9.99 -1.36 -7.88
CA SER A 9 8.57 -1.67 -8.09
C SER A 9 8.37 -2.19 -9.52
N ILE A 10 7.88 -3.43 -9.63
CA ILE A 10 7.62 -4.10 -10.91
C ILE A 10 6.14 -3.96 -11.25
N ARG A 11 5.84 -3.46 -12.44
CA ARG A 11 4.51 -3.15 -13.00
C ARG A 11 4.21 -3.89 -14.31
N LYS A 12 5.20 -4.57 -14.89
CA LYS A 12 5.03 -5.53 -16.00
C LYS A 12 5.43 -6.92 -15.56
N TYR A 13 4.59 -7.89 -15.88
CA TYR A 13 4.76 -9.28 -15.44
C TYR A 13 4.74 -10.22 -16.63
N ALA A 14 5.57 -11.26 -16.56
CA ALA A 14 5.59 -12.30 -17.55
C ALA A 14 4.30 -13.12 -17.49
N ASP A 15 3.93 -13.74 -18.61
CA ASP A 15 2.85 -14.73 -18.68
C ASP A 15 3.30 -16.06 -18.05
N ARG A 16 3.53 -16.00 -16.74
CA ARG A 16 3.97 -17.11 -15.90
C ARG A 16 3.15 -17.13 -14.62
N GLU A 17 2.63 -18.31 -14.30
CA GLU A 17 1.82 -18.50 -13.11
C GLU A 17 2.64 -18.32 -11.82
N VAL A 18 2.00 -17.71 -10.82
CA VAL A 18 2.41 -17.78 -9.41
C VAL A 18 1.54 -18.86 -8.76
N THR A 19 2.11 -20.04 -8.48
CA THR A 19 1.31 -21.17 -7.99
C THR A 19 0.72 -20.89 -6.61
N ASP A 20 -0.36 -21.60 -6.25
CA ASP A 20 -0.97 -21.45 -4.93
C ASP A 20 -0.03 -21.93 -3.82
N GLU A 21 0.81 -22.94 -4.06
CA GLU A 21 1.78 -23.42 -3.09
C GLU A 21 2.79 -22.32 -2.73
N LEU A 22 3.39 -21.67 -3.75
CA LEU A 22 4.34 -20.59 -3.53
C LEU A 22 3.66 -19.39 -2.85
N LEU A 23 2.49 -18.99 -3.35
CA LEU A 23 1.77 -17.84 -2.78
C LEU A 23 1.41 -18.09 -1.31
N ASN A 24 0.87 -19.27 -0.99
CA ASN A 24 0.47 -19.61 0.38
C ASN A 24 1.68 -19.74 1.30
N GLN A 25 2.79 -20.31 0.83
CA GLN A 25 4.03 -20.36 1.61
C GLN A 25 4.49 -18.95 2.00
N LEU A 26 4.57 -18.03 1.03
CA LEU A 26 5.00 -16.65 1.28
C LEU A 26 4.03 -15.90 2.21
N LEU A 27 2.72 -16.11 2.06
CA LEU A 27 1.71 -15.53 2.95
C LEU A 27 1.82 -16.07 4.38
N GLU A 28 2.02 -17.38 4.54
CA GLU A 28 2.19 -18.03 5.85
C GLU A 28 3.45 -17.54 6.56
N GLU A 29 4.57 -17.44 5.84
CA GLU A 29 5.81 -16.87 6.37
C GLU A 29 5.61 -15.40 6.76
N ALA A 30 4.89 -14.61 5.97
CA ALA A 30 4.58 -13.21 6.28
C ALA A 30 3.71 -13.04 7.54
N MET A 31 2.95 -14.06 7.94
CA MET A 31 2.18 -14.04 9.20
C MET A 31 3.08 -13.98 10.45
N ARG A 32 4.40 -14.16 10.32
CA ARG A 32 5.37 -13.97 11.41
C ARG A 32 5.73 -12.51 11.68
N THR A 33 5.17 -11.57 10.91
CA THR A 33 5.27 -10.13 11.22
C THR A 33 4.82 -9.84 12.66
N PRO A 34 5.37 -8.81 13.34
CA PRO A 34 4.84 -8.34 14.61
C PRO A 34 3.37 -7.94 14.47
N THR A 35 2.55 -8.29 15.46
CA THR A 35 1.12 -7.95 15.50
C THR A 35 0.68 -7.55 16.90
N MET A 36 -0.27 -6.62 16.98
CA MET A 36 -0.77 -6.13 18.26
C MET A 36 -1.46 -7.26 19.05
N GLY A 37 -0.94 -7.58 20.25
CA GLY A 37 -1.52 -8.59 21.13
C GLY A 37 -1.57 -10.00 20.53
N ASN A 38 -0.79 -10.27 19.47
CA ASN A 38 -0.88 -11.49 18.67
C ASN A 38 -2.29 -11.77 18.10
N LEU A 39 -3.06 -10.70 17.80
CA LEU A 39 -4.42 -10.82 17.27
C LEU A 39 -4.46 -10.96 15.75
N GLN A 40 -3.35 -10.67 15.07
CA GLN A 40 -3.21 -10.72 13.61
C GLN A 40 -4.35 -9.96 12.93
N LEU A 41 -4.43 -8.64 13.10
CA LEU A 41 -5.60 -7.83 12.75
C LEU A 41 -5.70 -7.49 11.26
N TYR A 42 -5.50 -8.49 10.40
CA TYR A 42 -5.56 -8.37 8.95
C TYR A 42 -6.22 -9.58 8.29
N SER A 43 -6.67 -9.35 7.07
CA SER A 43 -7.10 -10.40 6.13
C SER A 43 -6.60 -10.05 4.73
N VAL A 44 -6.38 -11.07 3.90
CA VAL A 44 -5.91 -10.92 2.52
C VAL A 44 -6.95 -11.51 1.59
N VAL A 45 -7.41 -10.71 0.63
CA VAL A 45 -8.26 -11.18 -0.47
C VAL A 45 -7.39 -11.41 -1.69
N VAL A 46 -7.28 -12.67 -2.12
CA VAL A 46 -6.52 -13.08 -3.31
C VAL A 46 -7.43 -13.00 -4.53
N THR A 47 -7.07 -12.17 -5.51
CA THR A 47 -7.80 -12.02 -6.78
C THR A 47 -6.93 -12.50 -7.95
N ARG A 48 -7.38 -13.57 -8.63
CA ARG A 48 -6.71 -14.16 -9.80
C ARG A 48 -7.55 -14.10 -11.08
N SER A 49 -8.87 -14.19 -10.96
CA SER A 49 -9.74 -14.26 -12.14
C SER A 49 -9.70 -12.97 -12.95
N GLU A 50 -9.78 -13.10 -14.27
CA GLU A 50 -9.86 -11.96 -15.18
C GLU A 50 -11.04 -11.05 -14.84
N GLU A 51 -12.19 -11.64 -14.50
CA GLU A 51 -13.38 -10.89 -14.09
C GLU A 51 -13.15 -10.11 -12.79
N GLY A 52 -12.48 -10.73 -11.80
CA GLY A 52 -12.17 -10.09 -10.52
C GLY A 52 -11.17 -8.94 -10.69
N LYS A 53 -10.11 -9.15 -11.47
CA LYS A 53 -9.13 -8.11 -11.78
C LYS A 53 -9.76 -6.95 -12.55
N LYS A 54 -10.62 -7.24 -13.54
CA LYS A 54 -11.38 -6.21 -14.28
C LYS A 54 -12.35 -5.45 -13.38
N ALA A 55 -12.97 -6.11 -12.41
CA ALA A 55 -13.86 -5.44 -11.45
C ALA A 55 -13.10 -4.51 -10.49
N LEU A 56 -11.86 -4.86 -10.11
CA LEU A 56 -11.01 -4.01 -9.26
C LEU A 56 -10.33 -2.86 -10.02
N ALA A 57 -10.07 -3.02 -11.32
CA ALA A 57 -9.31 -2.05 -12.10
C ALA A 57 -9.80 -0.59 -11.99
N PRO A 58 -11.12 -0.29 -12.02
CA PRO A 58 -11.61 1.08 -11.86
C PRO A 58 -11.26 1.71 -10.51
N ALA A 59 -11.30 0.93 -9.42
CA ALA A 59 -10.91 1.41 -8.09
C ALA A 59 -9.42 1.78 -8.00
N HIS A 60 -8.63 1.19 -8.89
CA HIS A 60 -7.20 1.44 -9.02
C HIS A 60 -6.87 2.31 -10.24
N PHE A 61 -7.81 3.16 -10.68
CA PHE A 61 -7.64 4.09 -11.81
C PHE A 61 -7.23 3.42 -13.13
N ASN A 62 -7.67 2.18 -13.33
CA ASN A 62 -7.34 1.35 -14.49
C ASN A 62 -5.83 1.22 -14.74
N GLN A 63 -5.04 1.28 -13.67
CA GLN A 63 -3.61 1.02 -13.76
C GLN A 63 -3.36 -0.39 -14.35
N PRO A 64 -2.56 -0.52 -15.43
CA PRO A 64 -2.52 -1.73 -16.25
C PRO A 64 -1.99 -2.96 -15.50
N MET A 65 -1.16 -2.77 -14.47
CA MET A 65 -0.68 -3.86 -13.62
C MET A 65 -1.80 -4.62 -12.89
N VAL A 66 -2.97 -4.01 -12.67
CA VAL A 66 -4.10 -4.69 -11.98
C VAL A 66 -4.62 -5.85 -12.81
N THR A 67 -4.76 -5.66 -14.12
CA THR A 67 -5.21 -6.72 -15.04
C THR A 67 -4.04 -7.54 -15.58
N GLY A 68 -2.86 -6.94 -15.71
CA GLY A 68 -1.65 -7.59 -16.20
C GLY A 68 -0.95 -8.52 -15.20
N ALA A 69 -1.16 -8.36 -13.89
CA ALA A 69 -0.60 -9.26 -12.89
C ALA A 69 -1.34 -10.62 -12.86
N PRO A 70 -0.63 -11.75 -12.66
CA PRO A 70 -1.27 -13.03 -12.39
C PRO A 70 -2.00 -13.05 -11.03
N VAL A 71 -1.58 -12.21 -10.08
CA VAL A 71 -2.21 -12.10 -8.75
C VAL A 71 -2.34 -10.64 -8.31
N VAL A 72 -3.52 -10.29 -7.78
CA VAL A 72 -3.77 -9.05 -7.04
C VAL A 72 -4.18 -9.40 -5.62
N LEU A 73 -3.43 -8.92 -4.63
CA LEU A 73 -3.76 -9.07 -3.22
C LEU A 73 -4.32 -7.78 -2.67
N THR A 74 -5.51 -7.82 -2.08
CA THR A 74 -6.02 -6.71 -1.27
C THR A 74 -5.89 -7.07 0.21
N ILE A 75 -5.05 -6.32 0.91
CA ILE A 75 -4.80 -6.48 2.34
C ILE A 75 -5.71 -5.53 3.09
N CYS A 76 -6.45 -6.08 4.04
CA CYS A 76 -7.46 -5.37 4.82
C CYS A 76 -7.06 -5.33 6.29
N ALA A 77 -7.25 -4.18 6.93
CA ALA A 77 -7.38 -4.07 8.38
C ALA A 77 -8.65 -4.83 8.81
N ASP A 78 -8.53 -5.85 9.65
CA ASP A 78 -9.63 -6.76 10.01
C ASP A 78 -9.73 -6.92 11.54
N TYR A 79 -10.72 -6.25 12.12
CA TYR A 79 -11.14 -6.50 13.49
C TYR A 79 -12.35 -7.44 13.57
N ARG A 80 -13.00 -7.72 12.45
CA ARG A 80 -14.20 -8.56 12.40
C ARG A 80 -13.92 -9.94 12.96
N ARG A 81 -12.83 -10.59 12.55
CA ARG A 81 -12.48 -11.94 13.03
C ARG A 81 -12.34 -11.97 14.55
N THR A 82 -11.61 -11.01 15.12
CA THR A 82 -11.38 -10.89 16.57
C THR A 82 -12.66 -10.54 17.33
N THR A 83 -13.48 -9.63 16.80
CA THR A 83 -14.79 -9.28 17.37
C THR A 83 -15.69 -10.50 17.47
N LEU A 84 -15.84 -11.25 16.38
CA LEU A 84 -16.68 -12.45 16.36
C LEU A 84 -16.13 -13.54 17.29
N TRP A 85 -14.81 -13.72 17.35
CA TRP A 85 -14.20 -14.63 18.32
C TRP A 85 -14.53 -14.24 19.76
N ALA A 86 -14.40 -12.95 20.11
CA ALA A 86 -14.70 -12.44 21.44
C ALA A 86 -16.18 -12.67 21.81
N GLU A 87 -17.12 -12.31 20.93
CA GLU A 87 -18.56 -12.54 21.15
C GLU A 87 -18.87 -14.03 21.38
N ASN A 88 -18.29 -14.91 20.56
CA ASN A 88 -18.43 -16.37 20.70
C ASN A 88 -17.68 -16.95 21.92
N ARG A 89 -16.97 -16.12 22.68
CA ARG A 89 -16.25 -16.49 23.92
C ARG A 89 -16.66 -15.64 25.11
N LYS A 90 -17.87 -15.05 25.06
CA LYS A 90 -18.46 -14.21 26.12
C LYS A 90 -17.63 -12.94 26.44
N GLY A 91 -16.80 -12.51 25.50
CA GLY A 91 -16.14 -11.21 25.53
C GLY A 91 -17.06 -10.11 25.03
N THR A 92 -16.74 -8.87 25.40
CA THR A 92 -17.48 -7.66 25.04
C THR A 92 -16.58 -6.74 24.19
N PRO A 93 -16.49 -6.97 22.88
CA PRO A 93 -15.59 -6.19 22.02
C PRO A 93 -16.06 -4.72 21.93
N GLY A 94 -15.09 -3.82 21.81
CA GLY A 94 -15.29 -2.38 21.63
C GLY A 94 -14.30 -1.82 20.61
N TYR A 95 -14.23 -2.47 19.45
CA TYR A 95 -13.24 -2.19 18.40
C TYR A 95 -13.80 -1.36 17.23
N ASP A 96 -14.99 -0.79 17.40
CA ASP A 96 -15.73 0.05 16.45
C ASP A 96 -15.28 1.53 16.51
N ASN A 97 -13.97 1.77 16.49
CA ASN A 97 -13.39 3.10 16.66
C ASN A 97 -12.08 3.28 15.87
N ILE A 98 -11.70 4.55 15.71
CA ILE A 98 -10.57 4.94 14.85
C ILE A 98 -9.24 4.40 15.37
N LEU A 99 -9.06 4.33 16.70
CA LEU A 99 -7.84 3.77 17.29
C LEU A 99 -7.71 2.28 16.93
N SER A 100 -8.81 1.54 16.97
CA SER A 100 -8.82 0.14 16.55
C SER A 100 -8.53 0.02 15.05
N PHE A 101 -9.09 0.88 14.21
CA PHE A 101 -8.67 0.92 12.80
C PHE A 101 -7.16 1.14 12.65
N MET A 102 -6.56 2.10 13.35
CA MET A 102 -5.12 2.37 13.28
C MET A 102 -4.28 1.16 13.72
N ASN A 103 -4.68 0.46 14.77
CA ASN A 103 -4.02 -0.78 15.21
C ASN A 103 -4.06 -1.85 14.11
N ALA A 104 -5.23 -2.10 13.52
CA ALA A 104 -5.40 -3.10 12.48
C ALA A 104 -4.70 -2.72 11.17
N ALA A 105 -4.74 -1.44 10.78
CA ALA A 105 -4.02 -0.93 9.62
C ALA A 105 -2.50 -1.08 9.78
N THR A 106 -1.98 -0.86 10.99
CA THR A 106 -0.55 -1.06 11.29
C THR A 106 -0.15 -2.52 11.11
N ASP A 107 -0.88 -3.46 11.73
CA ASP A 107 -0.64 -4.90 11.56
C ASP A 107 -0.69 -5.31 10.08
N ALA A 108 -1.69 -4.83 9.34
CA ALA A 108 -1.88 -5.10 7.92
C ALA A 108 -0.73 -4.56 7.03
N LEU A 109 -0.22 -3.35 7.30
CA LEU A 109 0.88 -2.77 6.54
C LEU A 109 2.23 -3.44 6.87
N LEU A 110 2.45 -3.84 8.13
CA LEU A 110 3.62 -4.64 8.51
C LEU A 110 3.61 -6.02 7.81
N PHE A 111 2.44 -6.68 7.77
CA PHE A 111 2.24 -7.90 7.00
C PHE A 111 2.55 -7.67 5.51
N THR A 112 2.01 -6.60 4.93
CA THR A 112 2.19 -6.25 3.51
C THR A 112 3.68 -6.07 3.16
N GLN A 113 4.43 -5.35 3.99
CA GLN A 113 5.87 -5.16 3.75
C GLN A 113 6.68 -6.43 3.96
N THR A 114 6.35 -7.24 4.97
CA THR A 114 7.00 -8.54 5.21
C THR A 114 6.80 -9.46 4.01
N PHE A 115 5.56 -9.57 3.53
CA PHE A 115 5.23 -10.33 2.33
C PHE A 115 5.98 -9.81 1.10
N THR A 116 6.05 -8.49 0.92
CA THR A 116 6.77 -7.86 -0.19
C THR A 116 8.24 -8.27 -0.22
N ASN A 117 8.92 -8.22 0.93
CA ASN A 117 10.32 -8.65 1.03
C ASN A 117 10.50 -10.13 0.69
N LEU A 118 9.60 -11.00 1.16
CA LEU A 118 9.65 -12.44 0.89
C LEU A 118 9.39 -12.76 -0.59
N ALA A 119 8.41 -12.07 -1.20
CA ALA A 119 8.10 -12.22 -2.62
C ALA A 119 9.27 -11.78 -3.50
N GLU A 120 9.88 -10.62 -3.20
CA GLU A 120 11.07 -10.13 -3.91
C GLU A 120 12.27 -11.08 -3.75
N GLU A 121 12.49 -11.67 -2.56
CA GLU A 121 13.52 -12.69 -2.33
C GLU A 121 13.26 -13.98 -3.12
N ALA A 122 11.99 -14.38 -3.28
CA ALA A 122 11.58 -15.51 -4.10
C ALA A 122 11.65 -15.23 -5.62
N GLY A 123 12.05 -14.01 -6.02
CA GLY A 123 12.19 -13.59 -7.42
C GLY A 123 10.91 -13.05 -8.06
N LEU A 124 9.86 -12.81 -7.28
CA LEU A 124 8.65 -12.15 -7.76
C LEU A 124 8.82 -10.63 -7.76
N GLY A 125 8.17 -9.98 -8.72
CA GLY A 125 8.00 -8.54 -8.76
C GLY A 125 6.73 -8.13 -8.04
N THR A 126 6.76 -6.97 -7.36
CA THR A 126 5.59 -6.41 -6.68
C THR A 126 5.39 -4.92 -7.01
N CYS A 127 4.14 -4.46 -6.99
CA CYS A 127 3.83 -3.03 -6.96
C CYS A 127 2.67 -2.74 -6.00
N PHE A 128 2.90 -1.82 -5.07
CA PHE A 128 1.91 -1.28 -4.15
C PHE A 128 1.03 -0.24 -4.86
N LEU A 129 -0.29 -0.32 -4.66
CA LEU A 129 -1.26 0.57 -5.26
C LEU A 129 -1.84 1.53 -4.22
N GLY A 130 -1.31 2.77 -4.15
CA GLY A 130 -1.79 3.80 -3.21
C GLY A 130 -3.28 4.15 -3.37
N THR A 131 -3.84 3.90 -4.55
CA THR A 131 -5.27 4.04 -4.87
C THR A 131 -6.22 3.30 -3.93
N THR A 132 -5.76 2.30 -3.17
CA THR A 132 -6.59 1.56 -2.20
C THR A 132 -7.26 2.48 -1.19
N VAL A 133 -6.53 3.48 -0.67
CA VAL A 133 -7.08 4.45 0.28
C VAL A 133 -7.77 5.64 -0.40
N TYR A 134 -7.61 5.80 -1.71
CA TYR A 134 -8.31 6.82 -2.49
C TYR A 134 -9.74 6.37 -2.85
N MET A 135 -9.91 5.09 -3.19
CA MET A 135 -11.20 4.52 -3.63
C MET A 135 -11.66 3.33 -2.75
N PRO A 136 -11.60 3.41 -1.41
CA PRO A 136 -11.85 2.25 -0.54
C PRO A 136 -13.28 1.72 -0.67
N LYS A 137 -14.28 2.58 -0.90
CA LYS A 137 -15.69 2.18 -1.04
C LYS A 137 -15.90 1.25 -2.24
N MET A 138 -15.28 1.55 -3.38
CA MET A 138 -15.37 0.68 -4.56
C MET A 138 -14.76 -0.69 -4.30
N ILE A 139 -13.64 -0.74 -3.57
CA ILE A 139 -12.97 -2.01 -3.20
C ILE A 139 -13.84 -2.79 -2.21
N ILE A 140 -14.41 -2.11 -1.21
CA ILE A 140 -15.35 -2.70 -0.25
C ILE A 140 -16.53 -3.36 -0.98
N ASP A 141 -17.15 -2.64 -1.91
CA ASP A 141 -18.31 -3.13 -2.64
C ASP A 141 -17.93 -4.30 -3.57
N THR A 142 -16.81 -4.17 -4.29
CA THR A 142 -16.32 -5.19 -5.23
C THR A 142 -15.97 -6.50 -4.52
N LEU A 143 -15.25 -6.39 -3.40
CA LEU A 143 -14.79 -7.55 -2.62
C LEU A 143 -15.77 -7.96 -1.52
N LYS A 144 -16.91 -7.28 -1.42
CA LYS A 144 -17.99 -7.54 -0.45
C LYS A 144 -17.47 -7.52 1.00
N LEU A 145 -16.61 -6.56 1.32
CA LEU A 145 -15.95 -6.48 2.62
C LEU A 145 -16.98 -6.13 3.72
N PRO A 146 -17.16 -6.98 4.74
CA PRO A 146 -18.13 -6.75 5.80
C PRO A 146 -17.66 -5.68 6.80
N LYS A 147 -18.57 -5.20 7.66
CA LYS A 147 -18.24 -4.32 8.80
C LYS A 147 -17.02 -4.83 9.58
N LEU A 148 -16.20 -3.88 10.01
CA LEU A 148 -14.90 -4.03 10.68
C LEU A 148 -13.79 -4.65 9.80
N VAL A 149 -13.94 -4.58 8.47
CA VAL A 149 -12.90 -4.93 7.49
C VAL A 149 -12.70 -3.75 6.54
N MET A 150 -11.53 -3.13 6.54
CA MET A 150 -11.22 -1.94 5.73
C MET A 150 -9.99 -2.22 4.85
N PRO A 151 -10.04 -2.03 3.52
CA PRO A 151 -8.86 -2.23 2.68
C PRO A 151 -7.84 -1.12 2.95
N VAL A 152 -6.57 -1.49 3.13
CA VAL A 152 -5.48 -0.54 3.43
C VAL A 152 -4.31 -0.61 2.46
N ALA A 153 -4.14 -1.75 1.78
CA ALA A 153 -3.13 -1.93 0.77
C ALA A 153 -3.62 -2.86 -0.34
N THR A 154 -3.13 -2.64 -1.55
CA THR A 154 -3.26 -3.60 -2.66
C THR A 154 -1.90 -3.80 -3.29
N LEU A 155 -1.52 -5.06 -3.50
CA LEU A 155 -0.31 -5.47 -4.21
C LEU A 155 -0.68 -6.15 -5.52
N THR A 156 0.02 -5.79 -6.57
CA THR A 156 0.09 -6.57 -7.82
C THR A 156 1.37 -7.40 -7.79
N ILE A 157 1.29 -8.68 -8.14
CA ILE A 157 2.38 -9.65 -7.98
C ILE A 157 2.47 -10.53 -9.22
N GLY A 158 3.69 -10.78 -9.67
CA GLY A 158 3.99 -11.72 -10.75
C GLY A 158 5.49 -11.87 -10.98
N TRP A 159 5.87 -12.70 -11.93
CA TRP A 159 7.26 -12.79 -12.37
C TRP A 159 7.63 -11.53 -13.17
N PRO A 160 8.75 -10.84 -12.88
CA PRO A 160 9.09 -9.61 -13.61
C PRO A 160 9.26 -9.83 -15.11
N ASP A 161 8.70 -8.93 -15.92
CA ASP A 161 8.97 -8.80 -17.38
C ASP A 161 9.52 -7.40 -17.70
N GLU A 162 10.21 -6.82 -16.72
CA GLU A 162 10.94 -5.58 -16.84
C GLU A 162 12.03 -5.53 -15.78
N GLN A 163 13.01 -4.65 -16.00
CA GLN A 163 14.09 -4.38 -15.08
C GLN A 163 14.26 -2.87 -14.97
N PRO A 164 13.40 -2.17 -14.21
CA PRO A 164 13.49 -0.73 -14.06
C PRO A 164 14.73 -0.36 -13.24
N ASP A 165 15.22 0.86 -13.47
CA ASP A 165 16.31 1.43 -12.68
C ASP A 165 15.90 1.66 -11.23
N LEU A 166 16.90 1.67 -10.35
CA LEU A 166 16.69 1.92 -8.93
C LEU A 166 16.34 3.38 -8.71
N SER A 167 15.12 3.65 -8.23
CA SER A 167 14.72 4.99 -7.78
C SER A 167 15.61 5.49 -6.65
N ASP A 168 15.91 6.79 -6.65
CA ASP A 168 16.68 7.44 -5.60
C ASP A 168 15.98 7.40 -4.22
N ARG A 169 16.75 7.64 -3.16
CA ARG A 169 16.23 7.87 -1.82
C ARG A 169 16.85 9.12 -1.25
N LEU A 170 16.07 9.85 -0.46
CA LEU A 170 16.63 10.94 0.30
C LEU A 170 17.75 10.41 1.22
N PRO A 171 18.81 11.21 1.42
CA PRO A 171 19.90 10.87 2.33
C PRO A 171 19.40 10.63 3.75
N LEU A 172 19.98 9.65 4.46
CA LEU A 172 19.51 9.20 5.78
C LEU A 172 19.32 10.34 6.79
N ARG A 173 20.20 11.35 6.77
CA ARG A 173 20.17 12.54 7.63
C ARG A 173 18.92 13.42 7.46
N SER A 174 18.13 13.22 6.39
CA SER A 174 16.86 13.91 6.19
C SER A 174 15.67 13.21 6.86
N ILE A 175 15.88 12.02 7.42
CA ILE A 175 14.82 11.16 7.99
C ILE A 175 15.09 10.89 9.47
N ILE A 176 16.35 10.70 9.84
CA ILE A 176 16.72 10.43 11.24
C ILE A 176 16.81 11.71 12.04
N HIS A 177 16.25 11.70 13.25
CA HIS A 177 16.39 12.75 14.24
C HIS A 177 16.86 12.12 15.55
N ASN A 178 17.78 12.79 16.26
CA ASN A 178 18.31 12.29 17.52
C ASN A 178 17.55 12.92 18.68
N GLU A 179 16.93 12.08 19.52
CA GLU A 179 16.13 12.45 20.71
C GLU A 179 14.84 13.24 20.42
N HIS A 180 14.93 14.33 19.65
CA HIS A 180 13.83 15.23 19.33
C HIS A 180 13.77 15.48 17.83
N PHE A 181 12.56 15.72 17.33
CA PHE A 181 12.37 16.15 15.96
C PHE A 181 13.04 17.51 15.75
N GLU A 182 13.94 17.58 14.78
CA GLU A 182 14.61 18.80 14.39
C GLU A 182 13.99 19.29 13.07
N ASP A 183 13.44 20.50 13.10
CA ASP A 183 12.74 21.03 11.94
C ASP A 183 13.69 21.35 10.77
N TYR A 184 13.09 21.48 9.59
CA TYR A 184 13.81 21.69 8.34
C TYR A 184 13.95 23.19 8.05
N THR A 185 15.18 23.67 7.91
CA THR A 185 15.46 25.01 7.38
C THR A 185 15.53 24.95 5.85
N PRO A 186 15.38 26.09 5.15
CA PRO A 186 15.57 26.13 3.69
C PRO A 186 16.90 25.51 3.24
N GLU A 187 17.99 25.76 3.96
CA GLU A 187 19.32 25.22 3.64
C GLU A 187 19.37 23.69 3.74
N LYS A 188 18.64 23.11 4.71
CA LYS A 188 18.50 21.66 4.81
C LYS A 188 17.66 21.09 3.67
N ILE A 189 16.58 21.76 3.28
CA ILE A 189 15.76 21.31 2.17
C ILE A 189 16.58 21.30 0.88
N ASP A 190 17.35 22.36 0.61
CA ASP A 190 18.26 22.42 -0.54
C ASP A 190 19.26 21.24 -0.49
N ASP A 191 19.92 21.01 0.65
CA ASP A 191 20.86 19.88 0.82
C ASP A 191 20.21 18.49 0.69
N PHE A 192 18.94 18.35 1.08
CA PHE A 192 18.26 17.06 1.09
C PHE A 192 17.73 16.67 -0.29
N TYR A 193 17.29 17.66 -1.07
CA TYR A 193 16.68 17.45 -2.38
C TYR A 193 17.62 17.73 -3.56
N ALA A 194 18.79 18.34 -3.35
CA ALA A 194 19.74 18.67 -4.41
C ALA A 194 20.01 17.53 -5.40
N GLU A 195 20.37 16.35 -4.92
CA GLU A 195 20.66 15.20 -5.81
C GLU A 195 19.40 14.78 -6.60
N LYS A 196 18.27 14.65 -5.92
CA LYS A 196 16.98 14.25 -6.53
C LYS A 196 16.58 15.20 -7.66
N GLU A 197 16.71 16.50 -7.46
CA GLU A 197 16.32 17.52 -8.45
C GLU A 197 17.30 17.59 -9.64
N THR A 198 18.52 17.07 -9.50
CA THR A 198 19.50 16.98 -10.60
C THR A 198 19.35 15.74 -11.48
N LEU A 199 18.55 14.74 -11.06
CA LEU A 199 18.35 13.51 -11.83
C LEU A 199 17.61 13.82 -13.16
N GLU A 200 18.13 13.28 -14.26
CA GLU A 200 17.58 13.49 -15.61
C GLU A 200 16.09 13.10 -15.68
N GLU A 201 15.69 12.00 -15.02
CA GLU A 201 14.30 11.54 -14.96
C GLU A 201 13.37 12.55 -14.29
N ASN A 202 13.84 13.26 -13.26
CA ASN A 202 13.04 14.26 -12.54
C ASN A 202 12.97 15.58 -13.31
N GLN A 203 14.07 15.98 -13.95
CA GLN A 203 14.08 17.14 -14.85
C GLN A 203 13.15 16.92 -16.05
N GLU A 204 13.18 15.72 -16.61
CA GLU A 204 12.24 15.31 -17.65
C GLU A 204 10.80 15.29 -17.11
N PHE A 205 10.59 14.81 -15.89
CA PHE A 205 9.26 14.78 -15.28
C PHE A 205 8.68 16.19 -15.07
N VAL A 206 9.51 17.17 -14.69
CA VAL A 206 9.16 18.60 -14.67
C VAL A 206 8.79 19.10 -16.07
N ARG A 207 9.65 18.81 -17.06
CA ARG A 207 9.46 19.26 -18.45
C ARG A 207 8.16 18.75 -19.06
N ILE A 208 7.85 17.46 -18.92
CA ILE A 208 6.64 16.86 -19.53
C ILE A 208 5.34 17.31 -18.85
N ASN A 209 5.40 17.69 -17.57
CA ASN A 209 4.24 18.22 -16.84
C ASN A 209 4.09 19.74 -16.99
N ASN A 210 5.02 20.40 -17.69
CA ASN A 210 4.98 21.85 -17.96
C ASN A 210 4.86 22.70 -16.68
N VAL A 211 5.71 22.40 -15.70
CA VAL A 211 5.88 23.15 -14.45
C VAL A 211 7.34 23.59 -14.29
N GLU A 212 7.65 24.42 -13.29
CA GLU A 212 8.99 24.98 -13.06
C GLU A 212 9.84 24.11 -12.13
N THR A 213 9.22 23.43 -11.17
CA THR A 213 9.93 22.63 -10.15
C THR A 213 9.35 21.23 -10.00
N LEU A 214 10.17 20.31 -9.48
CA LEU A 214 9.72 18.96 -9.17
C LEU A 214 8.59 18.97 -8.12
N ALA A 215 8.66 19.89 -7.15
CA ALA A 215 7.64 20.05 -6.12
C ALA A 215 6.26 20.37 -6.73
N GLN A 216 6.18 21.25 -7.73
CA GLN A 216 4.93 21.58 -8.43
C GLN A 216 4.32 20.37 -9.14
N VAL A 217 5.13 19.43 -9.65
CA VAL A 217 4.58 18.19 -10.22
C VAL A 217 3.77 17.44 -9.17
N PHE A 218 4.25 17.38 -7.93
CA PHE A 218 3.54 16.70 -6.86
C PHE A 218 2.34 17.49 -6.32
N THR A 219 2.49 18.79 -6.08
CA THR A 219 1.43 19.62 -5.45
C THR A 219 0.33 20.03 -6.41
N ASP A 220 0.66 20.23 -7.69
CA ASP A 220 -0.26 20.88 -8.64
C ASP A 220 -0.82 19.90 -9.66
N ILE A 221 -0.15 18.75 -9.85
CA ILE A 221 -0.55 17.72 -10.82
C ILE A 221 -0.92 16.39 -10.15
N ARG A 222 -0.02 15.80 -9.35
CA ARG A 222 -0.18 14.40 -8.89
C ARG A 222 -1.05 14.25 -7.64
N TYR A 223 -0.84 15.09 -6.64
CA TYR A 223 -1.48 15.04 -5.33
C TYR A 223 -2.04 16.41 -4.99
N THR A 224 -2.98 16.86 -5.82
CA THR A 224 -3.54 18.20 -5.69
C THR A 224 -4.28 18.36 -4.38
N LYS A 225 -4.24 19.57 -3.80
CA LYS A 225 -5.00 19.91 -2.58
C LYS A 225 -6.47 19.47 -2.69
N LYS A 226 -7.10 19.80 -3.82
CA LYS A 226 -8.51 19.48 -4.10
C LYS A 226 -8.76 17.97 -4.03
N ASP A 227 -7.91 17.18 -4.67
CA ASP A 227 -8.08 15.73 -4.70
C ASP A 227 -7.77 15.09 -3.34
N CYS A 228 -6.72 15.55 -2.65
CA CYS A 228 -6.40 15.09 -1.30
C CYS A 228 -7.55 15.36 -0.31
N GLU A 229 -8.16 16.55 -0.35
CA GLU A 229 -9.33 16.89 0.49
C GLU A 229 -10.55 16.03 0.16
N ALA A 230 -10.85 15.85 -1.13
CA ALA A 230 -11.97 15.00 -1.58
C ALA A 230 -11.78 13.52 -1.19
N MET A 231 -10.58 12.97 -1.41
CA MET A 231 -10.24 11.59 -1.04
C MET A 231 -10.27 11.40 0.48
N SER A 232 -9.86 12.40 1.27
CA SER A 232 -9.94 12.36 2.73
C SER A 232 -11.38 12.22 3.21
N ILE A 233 -12.32 12.98 2.63
CA ILE A 233 -13.76 12.87 2.93
C ILE A 233 -14.26 11.47 2.58
N GLY A 234 -13.95 10.99 1.37
CA GLY A 234 -14.35 9.65 0.90
C GLY A 234 -13.81 8.52 1.80
N PHE A 235 -12.58 8.66 2.28
CA PHE A 235 -11.96 7.72 3.21
C PHE A 235 -12.64 7.72 4.59
N LEU A 236 -12.95 8.90 5.15
CA LEU A 236 -13.70 9.01 6.41
C LEU A 236 -15.11 8.40 6.30
N ASP A 237 -15.79 8.61 5.17
CA ASP A 237 -17.08 8.01 4.91
C ASP A 237 -16.99 6.48 4.82
N ALA A 238 -15.93 5.94 4.21
CA ALA A 238 -15.68 4.50 4.18
C ALA A 238 -15.42 3.93 5.58
N LEU A 239 -14.68 4.63 6.43
CA LEU A 239 -14.47 4.23 7.83
C LEU A 239 -15.79 4.19 8.61
N LYS A 240 -16.67 5.18 8.42
CA LYS A 240 -18.02 5.16 8.99
C LYS A 240 -18.85 4.00 8.44
N GLN A 241 -18.80 3.79 7.13
CA GLN A 241 -19.45 2.65 6.48
C GLN A 241 -18.96 1.31 7.03
N GLN A 242 -17.67 1.15 7.35
CA GLN A 242 -17.14 -0.10 7.92
C GLN A 242 -17.24 -0.16 9.45
N GLY A 243 -17.73 0.89 10.12
CA GLY A 243 -17.96 0.89 11.57
C GLY A 243 -16.72 1.18 12.41
N PHE A 244 -15.68 1.78 11.82
CA PHE A 244 -14.49 2.24 12.54
C PHE A 244 -14.57 3.71 12.97
N LEU A 245 -15.62 4.42 12.56
CA LEU A 245 -15.85 5.81 12.92
C LEU A 245 -17.35 6.04 13.06
N LYS A 246 -17.75 6.90 14.01
CA LYS A 246 -19.15 7.29 14.22
C LYS A 246 -19.50 8.54 13.41
#